data_AF-A0A937ZK93-F1
#
_entry.id   AF-A0A937ZK93-F1
#
_cell.length_a   1.000
_cell.length_b   1.000
_cell.length_c   1.000
_cell.angle_alpha   90.00
_cell.angle_beta   90.00
_cell.angle_gamma   90.00
#
_symmetry.space_group_name_H-M   'P 1'
#
loop_
_entity.id
_entity.type
_entity.pdbx_description
1 polymer ?
#
loop_
_entity_poly.entity_id
_entity_poly.type
_entity_poly.pdbx_seq_one_letter_code
_entity_poly.pdbx_strand_id
1 'polypeptide(L)' 'MSRLDSFIRRLQAQRACLDHAAMLVRDLPGPVLEFGLGNGRTYDHLRETFPGREIFAFDRQVAAHPDC' A
#
# COMPACT_ATOMS: atom_id res chain seq x y z
N MET A 1 23.90 6.08 7.87
CA MET A 1 22.46 6.39 7.71
C MET A 1 21.73 5.89 8.94
N SER A 2 20.94 6.73 9.59
CA SER A 2 20.20 6.32 10.79
C SER A 2 19.05 5.36 10.45
N ARG A 3 18.47 4.71 11.46
CA ARG A 3 17.26 3.89 11.28
C ARG A 3 16.08 4.74 10.78
N LEU A 4 16.01 6.01 11.21
CA LEU A 4 14.98 6.95 10.77
C LEU A 4 15.14 7.29 9.29
N ASP A 5 16.35 7.59 8.84
CA ASP A 5 16.63 7.90 7.43
C ASP A 5 16.27 6.71 6.52
N SER A 6 16.63 5.49 6.95
CA SER A 6 16.30 4.27 6.20
C SER A 6 14.78 4.05 6.13
N PHE A 7 14.05 4.32 7.22
CA PHE A 7 12.60 4.22 7.27
C PHE A 7 11.93 5.23 6.33
N ILE A 8 12.36 6.49 6.35
CA ILE A 8 11.87 7.54 5.44
C ILE A 8 12.10 7.15 3.98
N ARG A 9 13.33 6.75 3.64
CA ARG A 9 13.67 6.33 2.27
C ARG A 9 12.81 5.17 1.78
N ARG A 10 12.54 4.18 2.64
CA ARG A 10 11.66 3.06 2.30
C ARG A 10 10.24 3.51 2.02
N LEU A 11 9.66 4.36 2.88
CA LEU A 11 8.29 4.86 2.67
C LEU A 11 8.16 5.71 1.40
N GLN A 12 9.14 6.57 1.12
CA GLN A 12 9.19 7.35 -0.12
C GLN A 12 9.26 6.45 -1.35
N ALA A 13 10.12 5.43 -1.32
CA ALA A 13 10.24 4.46 -2.41
C ALA A 13 8.93 3.67 -2.61
N GLN A 14 8.31 3.18 -1.53
CA GLN A 14 7.05 2.45 -1.61
C GLN A 14 5.95 3.28 -2.27
N ARG A 15 5.75 4.54 -1.82
CA ARG A 15 4.77 5.44 -2.44
C ARG A 15 5.03 5.63 -3.93
N ALA A 16 6.26 5.98 -4.30
CA ALA A 16 6.62 6.22 -5.71
C ALA A 16 6.39 4.98 -6.58
N CYS A 17 6.74 3.79 -6.08
CA CYS A 17 6.51 2.53 -6.79
C CYS A 17 5.02 2.19 -6.91
N LEU A 18 4.21 2.42 -5.87
CA LEU A 18 2.76 2.19 -5.91
C LEU A 18 2.08 3.14 -6.89
N ASP A 19 2.41 4.43 -6.85
CA ASP A 19 1.88 5.44 -7.77
C ASP A 19 2.21 5.08 -9.23
N HIS A 20 3.44 4.62 -9.48
CA HIS A 20 3.83 4.15 -10.81
C HIS A 20 3.08 2.87 -11.23
N ALA A 21 2.98 1.89 -10.34
CA ALA A 21 2.26 0.64 -10.61
C ALA A 21 0.79 0.91 -10.93
N ALA A 22 0.15 1.84 -10.22
CA ALA A 22 -1.24 2.24 -10.47
C ALA A 22 -1.46 2.79 -11.87
N MET A 23 -0.48 3.49 -12.44
CA MET A 23 -0.53 3.92 -13.84
C MET A 23 -0.45 2.73 -14.80
N LEU A 24 0.45 1.76 -14.52
CA LEU A 24 0.66 0.60 -15.38
C LEU A 24 -0.53 -0.37 -15.42
N VAL A 25 -1.26 -0.49 -14.31
CA VAL A 25 -2.36 -1.46 -14.15
C VAL A 25 -3.75 -0.82 -14.20
N ARG A 26 -3.84 0.44 -14.63
CA ARG A 26 -5.10 1.21 -14.65
C ARG A 26 -6.21 0.49 -15.39
N ASP A 27 -5.91 0.02 -16.60
CA ASP A 27 -6.90 -0.60 -17.50
C ASP A 27 -7.01 -2.11 -17.31
N LEU A 28 -6.26 -2.69 -16.36
CA LEU A 28 -6.37 -4.11 -16.02
C LEU A 28 -7.54 -4.31 -15.05
N PRO A 29 -8.48 -5.22 -15.36
CA PRO A 29 -9.54 -5.58 -14.43
C PRO A 29 -8.98 -6.47 -13.30
N GLY A 30 -9.71 -6.52 -12.19
CA GLY A 30 -9.42 -7.40 -11.06
C GLY A 30 -8.95 -6.67 -9.81
N PRO A 31 -8.74 -7.42 -8.72
CA PRO A 31 -8.43 -6.85 -7.42
C PRO A 31 -6.94 -6.52 -7.25
N VAL A 32 -6.64 -5.71 -6.23
CA VAL A 32 -5.27 -5.52 -5.71
C VAL A 32 -5.05 -6.44 -4.52
N LEU A 33 -3.89 -7.07 -4.44
CA LEU A 33 -3.49 -7.90 -3.30
C LEU A 33 -2.37 -7.21 -2.53
N GLU A 34 -2.60 -6.95 -1.24
CA GLU A 34 -1.60 -6.40 -0.32
C GLU A 34 -1.12 -7.51 0.62
N PHE A 35 0.19 -7.75 0.66
CA PHE A 35 0.80 -8.76 1.53
C PHE A 35 1.59 -8.09 2.67
N GLY A 36 1.13 -8.27 3.90
CA GLY A 36 1.67 -7.61 5.08
C GLY A 36 1.01 -6.25 5.31
N LEU A 37 -0.16 -6.28 5.94
CA LEU A 37 -0.93 -5.08 6.27
C LEU A 37 -0.19 -4.18 7.28
N GLY A 38 0.44 -4.78 8.30
CA GLY A 38 1.12 -4.04 9.36
C GLY A 38 0.23 -2.97 9.98
N ASN A 39 0.66 -1.70 9.90
CA ASN A 39 -0.13 -0.56 10.40
C ASN A 39 -1.17 -0.02 9.40
N GLY A 40 -1.19 -0.50 8.15
CA GLY A 40 -2.22 -0.14 7.16
C GLY A 40 -1.91 1.07 6.27
N ARG A 41 -0.76 1.74 6.40
CA ARG A 41 -0.45 2.96 5.62
C ARG A 41 -0.47 2.76 4.11
N THR A 42 0.07 1.64 3.62
CA THR A 42 0.08 1.33 2.18
C THR A 42 -1.29 0.89 1.70
N TYR A 43 -2.03 0.14 2.52
CA TYR A 43 -3.41 -0.25 2.25
C TYR A 43 -4.34 0.97 2.10
N ASP A 44 -4.26 1.92 3.03
CA ASP A 44 -5.00 3.19 2.98
C ASP A 44 -4.68 3.98 1.69
N HIS A 45 -3.39 4.13 1.37
CA HIS A 45 -2.95 4.75 0.12
C HIS A 45 -3.49 4.03 -1.13
N LEU A 46 -3.55 2.70 -1.12
CA LEU A 46 -4.13 1.93 -2.22
C LEU A 46 -5.65 2.17 -2.37
N ARG A 47 -6.39 2.36 -1.28
CA ARG A 47 -7.83 2.69 -1.32
C ARG A 47 -8.09 4.03 -1.96
N GLU A 48 -7.27 5.04 -1.65
CA GLU A 48 -7.34 6.35 -2.31
C GLU A 48 -6.95 6.26 -3.78
N THR A 49 -5.94 5.45 -4.11
CA THR A 49 -5.39 5.33 -5.46
C THR A 49 -6.32 4.57 -6.42
N PHE A 50 -7.03 3.56 -5.93
CA PHE A 50 -7.92 2.71 -6.74
C PHE A 50 -9.37 2.77 -6.22
N PRO A 51 -10.07 3.91 -6.39
CA PRO A 51 -11.45 4.03 -5.93
C PRO A 51 -12.34 2.98 -6.61
N GLY A 52 -13.02 2.18 -5.81
CA GLY A 52 -13.96 1.15 -6.28
C GLY A 52 -13.33 -0.17 -6.73
N ARG A 53 -12.00 -0.34 -6.64
CA ARG A 53 -11.35 -1.64 -6.86
C ARG A 53 -11.31 -2.44 -5.56
N GLU A 54 -11.58 -3.73 -5.63
CA GLU A 54 -11.42 -4.62 -4.47
C GLU A 54 -9.94 -4.71 -4.08
N ILE A 55 -9.66 -4.62 -2.78
CA ILE A 55 -8.31 -4.74 -2.24
C ILE A 55 -8.34 -5.80 -1.13
N PHE A 56 -7.61 -6.90 -1.34
CA PHE A 56 -7.48 -7.97 -0.36
C PHE A 56 -6.15 -7.82 0.37
N ALA A 57 -6.20 -7.56 1.68
CA ALA A 57 -5.03 -7.49 2.53
C ALA A 57 -4.83 -8.80 3.29
N PHE A 58 -3.61 -9.34 3.25
CA PHE A 58 -3.22 -10.56 3.93
C PHE A 58 -2.19 -10.24 5.00
N ASP A 59 -2.48 -10.60 6.24
CA ASP A 59 -1.52 -10.53 7.35
C ASP A 59 -1.70 -11.73 8.26
N ARG A 60 -0.65 -12.07 9.02
CA ARG A 60 -0.71 -13.08 10.08
C ARG A 60 -1.47 -12.55 11.29
N GLN A 61 -1.46 -11.23 11.51
CA GLN A 61 -2.20 -10.59 12.58
C GLN A 61 -2.68 -9.21 12.12
N VAL A 62 -3.97 -8.94 12.31
CA VAL A 62 -4.53 -7.62 12.01
C VAL A 62 -4.19 -6.65 13.15
N ALA A 63 -3.34 -5.66 12.86
CA ALA A 63 -2.91 -4.61 13.77
C ALA A 63 -2.88 -3.22 13.09
N ALA A 64 -3.70 -3.06 12.06
CA ALA A 64 -3.78 -1.85 11.27
C ALA A 64 -4.42 -0.71 12.07
N HIS A 65 -4.15 0.52 11.65
CA HIS A 65 -4.85 1.68 12.19
C HIS A 65 -6.36 1.54 11.89
N PRO A 66 -7.28 1.82 12.84
CA PRO A 66 -8.72 1.68 12.60
C PRO A 66 -9.24 2.50 11.41
N ASP A 67 -8.56 3.60 11.09
CA ASP A 67 -8.94 4.52 10.02
C ASP A 67 -8.30 4.20 8.65
N CYS A 68 -7.55 3.09 8.52
CA CYS A 68 -7.02 2.67 7.20
C CYS A 68 -8.08 2.00 6.31
#